data_AF-A0A842Q2L0-F1
#
_entry.id   AF-A0A842Q2L0-F1
#
_cell.length_a   1.000
_cell.length_b   1.000
_cell.length_c   1.000
_cell.angle_alpha   90.00
_cell.angle_beta   90.00
_cell.angle_gamma   90.00
#
_symmetry.space_group_name_H-M   'P 1'
#
loop_
_entity.id
_entity.type
_entity.pdbx_description
1 polymer ?
#
loop_
_entity_poly.entity_id
_entity_poly.type
_entity_poly.pdbx_seq_one_letter_code
_entity_poly.pdbx_strand_id
1 'polypeptide(L)'
;LTLLYYYYALHIEEQRLISLTDGFWFAGYIFLALHLSAVIHSLRGIIKPRIVIIVSIVTVLFVIYNVFNLASSEFLVDVDFAAFIVTVAYPILDLILIIPSAIILVCLHRDYQHSIPWFLSSLSLLVNAVADDGYVSDFVNANSQNLWVWDLFYVTDFIIMAGALFWYNKFHISNEIRKTRIQ
;
A
#
# COMPACT_ATOMS: atom_id res chain seq x y z
N LEU A 1 -3.51 14.74 -10.82
CA LEU A 1 -3.45 15.56 -12.06
C LEU A 1 -2.38 16.65 -12.00
N THR A 2 -2.18 17.29 -10.84
CA THR A 2 -1.16 18.33 -10.60
C THR A 2 0.28 17.80 -10.69
N LEU A 3 0.57 16.62 -10.13
CA LEU A 3 1.92 16.00 -10.18
C LEU A 3 2.35 15.61 -11.60
N LEU A 4 1.46 14.98 -12.36
CA LEU A 4 1.72 14.58 -13.75
C LEU A 4 1.98 15.79 -14.66
N TYR A 5 1.30 16.92 -14.40
CA TYR A 5 1.53 18.18 -15.12
C TYR A 5 2.89 18.79 -14.76
N TYR A 6 3.31 18.76 -13.50
CA TYR A 6 4.63 19.28 -13.10
C TYR A 6 5.78 18.48 -13.72
N TYR A 7 5.68 17.15 -13.75
CA TYR A 7 6.71 16.30 -14.35
C TYR A 7 6.78 16.47 -15.88
N TYR A 8 5.64 16.37 -16.58
CA TYR A 8 5.62 16.42 -18.05
C TYR A 8 5.69 17.83 -18.65
N ALA A 9 5.14 18.85 -17.99
CA ALA A 9 5.08 20.21 -18.55
C ALA A 9 6.26 21.08 -18.11
N LEU A 10 6.80 20.88 -16.89
CA LEU A 10 7.83 21.75 -16.33
C LEU A 10 9.23 21.12 -16.30
N HIS A 11 9.39 19.81 -16.59
CA HIS A 11 10.67 19.09 -16.49
C HIS A 11 11.37 19.29 -15.13
N ILE A 12 10.60 19.56 -14.08
CA ILE A 12 11.12 19.68 -12.73
C ILE A 12 11.19 18.26 -12.17
N GLU A 13 12.41 17.75 -12.01
CA GLU A 13 12.70 16.53 -11.26
C GLU A 13 12.41 16.80 -9.77
N GLU A 14 11.13 16.78 -9.37
CA GLU A 14 10.69 17.03 -7.98
C GLU A 14 11.25 16.00 -6.98
N GLN A 15 11.82 14.90 -7.47
CA GLN A 15 12.28 13.78 -6.66
C GLN A 15 13.49 14.06 -5.76
N ARG A 16 14.19 15.19 -5.97
CA ARG A 16 15.35 15.56 -5.14
C ARG A 16 14.99 16.29 -3.83
N LEU A 17 13.73 16.69 -3.63
CA LEU A 17 13.31 17.44 -2.46
C LEU A 17 12.31 16.64 -1.62
N ILE A 18 12.81 16.09 -0.51
CA ILE A 18 11.99 15.57 0.59
C ILE A 18 10.92 16.61 0.90
N SER A 19 9.66 16.22 0.69
CA SER A 19 8.54 17.13 0.79
C SER A 19 7.77 16.88 2.08
N LEU A 20 6.98 17.86 2.51
CA LEU A 20 6.03 17.67 3.60
C LEU A 20 5.07 16.50 3.33
N THR A 21 4.86 16.15 2.06
CA THR A 21 4.09 15.00 1.60
C THR A 21 4.62 13.67 2.15
N ASP A 22 5.95 13.45 2.19
CA ASP A 22 6.54 12.22 2.73
C ASP A 22 6.22 12.07 4.22
N GLY A 23 6.27 13.18 4.97
CA GLY A 23 5.91 13.20 6.39
C GLY A 23 4.45 12.84 6.65
N PHE A 24 3.52 13.38 5.84
CA PHE A 24 2.11 13.00 5.91
C PHE A 24 1.88 11.54 5.53
N TRP A 25 2.64 11.04 4.57
CA TRP A 25 2.58 9.66 4.12
C TRP A 25 3.03 8.69 5.22
N PHE A 26 4.15 8.97 5.89
CA PHE A 26 4.61 8.21 7.06
C PHE A 26 3.59 8.18 8.20
N ALA A 27 2.92 9.31 8.46
CA ALA A 27 1.83 9.34 9.43
C ALA A 27 0.66 8.44 8.97
N GLY A 28 0.34 8.45 7.68
CA GLY A 28 -0.65 7.58 7.05
C GLY A 28 -0.39 6.10 7.27
N TYR A 29 0.84 5.63 7.09
CA TYR A 29 1.24 4.24 7.35
C TYR A 29 0.84 3.76 8.75
N ILE A 30 1.02 4.61 9.77
CA ILE A 30 0.66 4.26 11.15
C ILE A 30 -0.85 4.00 11.27
N PHE A 31 -1.68 4.88 10.71
CA PHE A 31 -3.14 4.71 10.74
C PHE A 31 -3.59 3.48 9.94
N LEU A 32 -3.00 3.24 8.77
CA LEU A 32 -3.31 2.09 7.92
C LEU A 32 -2.90 0.77 8.58
N ALA A 33 -1.73 0.72 9.20
CA ALA A 33 -1.25 -0.43 9.95
C ALA A 33 -2.17 -0.75 11.16
N LEU A 34 -2.61 0.28 11.89
CA LEU A 34 -3.56 0.12 12.99
C LEU A 34 -4.92 -0.39 12.51
N HIS A 35 -5.42 0.13 11.39
CA HIS A 35 -6.66 -0.35 10.78
C HIS A 35 -6.58 -1.84 10.42
N LEU A 36 -5.54 -2.23 9.69
CA LEU A 36 -5.32 -3.63 9.29
C LEU A 36 -5.13 -4.55 10.51
N SER A 37 -4.43 -4.08 11.54
CA SER A 37 -4.26 -4.81 12.80
C SER A 37 -5.59 -5.05 13.51
N ALA A 38 -6.49 -4.06 13.52
CA ALA A 38 -7.83 -4.20 14.08
C ALA A 38 -8.68 -5.22 13.29
N VAL A 39 -8.57 -5.23 11.96
CA VAL A 39 -9.24 -6.22 11.10
C VAL A 39 -8.68 -7.63 11.33
N ILE A 40 -7.36 -7.79 11.47
CA ILE A 40 -6.77 -9.09 11.82
C ILE A 40 -7.23 -9.56 13.19
N HIS A 41 -7.32 -8.65 14.16
CA HIS A 41 -7.79 -8.99 15.49
C HIS A 41 -9.23 -9.53 15.46
N SER A 42 -10.11 -8.93 14.66
CA SER A 42 -11.50 -9.42 14.50
C SER A 42 -11.56 -10.76 13.77
N LEU A 43 -10.60 -11.06 12.90
CA LEU A 43 -10.51 -12.31 12.12
C LEU A 43 -9.64 -13.39 12.78
N ARG A 44 -9.07 -13.14 13.97
CA ARG A 44 -8.08 -14.03 14.62
C ARG A 44 -8.55 -15.48 14.78
N GLY A 45 -9.85 -15.70 14.97
CA GLY A 45 -10.43 -17.05 15.09
C GLY A 45 -10.45 -17.86 13.79
N ILE A 46 -10.33 -17.19 12.63
CA ILE A 46 -10.41 -17.81 11.30
C ILE A 46 -9.00 -18.02 10.71
N ILE A 47 -8.04 -17.18 11.12
CA ILE A 47 -6.67 -17.17 10.59
C ILE A 47 -5.92 -18.43 11.04
N LYS A 48 -5.47 -19.24 10.07
CA LYS A 48 -4.61 -20.39 10.34
C LYS A 48 -3.16 -19.92 10.49
N PRO A 49 -2.40 -20.38 11.51
CA PRO A 49 -1.02 -19.96 11.72
C PRO A 49 -0.10 -20.31 10.54
N ARG A 50 -0.42 -21.38 9.79
CA ARG A 50 0.31 -21.74 8.55
C ARG A 50 0.26 -20.65 7.48
N ILE A 51 -0.87 -19.97 7.32
CA ILE A 51 -1.03 -18.90 6.32
C ILE A 51 -0.13 -17.72 6.71
N VAL A 52 -0.14 -17.34 7.99
CA VAL A 52 0.70 -16.27 8.52
C VAL A 52 2.18 -16.56 8.25
N ILE A 53 2.64 -17.79 8.55
CA ILE A 53 4.04 -18.18 8.30
C ILE A 53 4.40 -18.08 6.81
N ILE A 54 3.55 -18.59 5.92
CA ILE A 54 3.81 -18.54 4.46
C ILE A 54 3.87 -17.10 3.97
N VAL A 55 2.88 -16.27 4.32
CA VAL A 55 2.84 -14.85 3.92
C VAL A 55 4.04 -14.10 4.46
N SER A 56 4.42 -14.32 5.72
CA SER A 56 5.61 -13.70 6.31
C SER A 56 6.91 -14.12 5.61
N ILE A 57 7.07 -15.38 5.22
CA ILE A 57 8.26 -15.82 4.46
C ILE A 57 8.32 -15.14 3.10
N VAL A 58 7.20 -15.12 2.35
CA VAL A 58 7.15 -14.53 1.00
C VAL A 58 7.47 -13.03 1.04
N THR A 59 6.89 -12.31 2.00
CA THR A 59 7.10 -10.86 2.16
C THR A 59 8.53 -10.52 2.57
N VAL A 60 9.13 -11.29 3.49
CA VAL A 60 10.55 -11.10 3.87
C VAL A 60 11.47 -11.35 2.68
N LEU A 61 11.22 -12.40 1.88
CA LEU A 61 12.02 -12.68 0.68
C LEU A 61 11.90 -11.55 -0.35
N PHE A 62 10.70 -10.99 -0.52
CA PHE A 62 10.46 -9.85 -1.43
C PHE A 62 11.26 -8.62 -1.01
N VAL A 63 11.30 -8.28 0.29
CA VAL A 63 12.09 -7.14 0.77
C VAL A 63 13.58 -7.38 0.68
N ILE A 64 14.05 -8.60 0.99
CA ILE A 64 15.47 -8.94 0.79
C ILE A 64 15.87 -8.69 -0.68
N TYR A 65 15.00 -9.06 -1.62
CA TYR A 65 15.22 -8.79 -3.04
C TYR A 65 15.30 -7.29 -3.34
N ASN A 66 14.37 -6.47 -2.85
CA ASN A 66 14.39 -5.01 -3.06
C ASN A 66 15.63 -4.34 -2.45
N VAL A 67 16.01 -4.71 -1.22
CA VAL A 67 17.21 -4.20 -0.55
C VAL A 67 18.48 -4.60 -1.30
N PHE A 68 18.55 -5.84 -1.80
CA PHE A 68 19.68 -6.29 -2.61
C PHE A 68 19.77 -5.53 -3.93
N ASN A 69 18.65 -5.31 -4.61
CA ASN A 69 18.57 -4.52 -5.84
C ASN A 69 19.08 -3.08 -5.61
N LEU A 70 18.62 -2.44 -4.53
CA LEU A 70 19.11 -1.12 -4.11
C LEU A 70 20.62 -1.11 -3.86
N ALA A 71 21.15 -2.10 -3.13
CA ALA A 71 22.58 -2.20 -2.84
C ALA A 71 23.45 -2.44 -4.08
N SER A 72 22.89 -3.08 -5.12
CA SER A 72 23.59 -3.39 -6.37
C SER A 72 23.56 -2.26 -7.40
N SER A 73 22.73 -1.24 -7.18
CA SER A 73 22.51 -0.16 -8.13
C SER A 73 23.57 0.95 -8.04
N GLU A 74 23.81 1.64 -9.15
CA GLU A 74 24.69 2.83 -9.20
C GLU A 74 24.10 4.03 -8.43
N PHE A 75 22.85 3.93 -7.96
CA PHE A 75 22.15 4.94 -7.16
C PHE A 75 22.90 5.33 -5.88
N LEU A 76 23.71 4.43 -5.31
CA LEU A 76 24.47 4.72 -4.08
C LEU A 76 25.57 5.78 -4.23
N VAL A 77 25.96 6.14 -5.46
CA VAL A 77 27.15 6.97 -5.71
C VAL A 77 26.84 8.49 -5.70
N ASP A 78 25.58 8.90 -5.91
CA ASP A 78 25.24 10.32 -6.17
C ASP A 78 24.00 10.86 -5.41
N VAL A 79 23.60 10.18 -4.31
CA VAL A 79 22.33 10.48 -3.62
C VAL A 79 22.55 11.07 -2.23
N ASP A 80 21.80 12.13 -1.92
CA ASP A 80 21.76 12.73 -0.58
C ASP A 80 21.32 11.69 0.47
N PHE A 81 21.99 11.70 1.64
CA PHE A 81 21.73 10.75 2.73
C PHE A 81 20.24 10.66 3.13
N ALA A 82 19.53 11.78 3.04
CA ALA A 82 18.12 11.84 3.37
C ALA A 82 17.22 11.17 2.30
N ALA A 83 17.56 11.30 1.01
CA ALA A 83 16.88 10.57 -0.05
C ALA A 83 17.14 9.06 0.06
N PHE A 84 18.37 8.66 0.41
CA PHE A 84 18.69 7.25 0.71
C PHE A 84 17.82 6.69 1.84
N ILE A 85 17.66 7.42 2.95
CA ILE A 85 16.80 6.99 4.06
C ILE A 85 15.37 6.77 3.57
N VAL A 86 14.83 7.69 2.79
CA VAL A 86 13.46 7.62 2.28
C VAL A 86 13.29 6.39 1.37
N THR A 87 14.22 6.18 0.43
CA THR A 87 14.21 5.02 -0.48
C THR A 87 14.29 3.68 0.25
N VAL A 88 15.00 3.61 1.39
CA VAL A 88 15.07 2.39 2.23
C VAL A 88 13.84 2.24 3.13
N ALA A 89 13.28 3.35 3.62
CA ALA A 89 12.15 3.35 4.53
C ALA A 89 10.86 2.83 3.88
N TYR A 90 10.62 3.15 2.61
CA TYR A 90 9.43 2.71 1.87
C TYR A 90 9.26 1.17 1.86
N PRO A 91 10.23 0.36 1.36
CA PRO A 91 10.13 -1.10 1.39
C PRO A 91 9.93 -1.69 2.80
N ILE A 92 10.50 -1.06 3.83
CA ILE A 92 10.36 -1.52 5.22
C ILE A 92 8.94 -1.24 5.74
N LEU A 93 8.39 -0.07 5.43
CA LEU A 93 7.03 0.30 5.82
C LEU A 93 5.98 -0.51 5.07
N ASP A 94 6.26 -0.85 3.82
CA ASP A 94 5.40 -1.71 3.03
C ASP A 94 5.26 -3.10 3.64
N LEU A 95 6.26 -3.65 4.34
CA LEU A 95 6.09 -4.90 5.12
C LEU A 95 4.94 -4.82 6.11
N ILE A 96 4.79 -3.67 6.76
CA ILE A 96 3.77 -3.44 7.79
C ILE A 96 2.38 -3.46 7.16
N LEU A 97 2.25 -3.16 5.86
CA LEU A 97 0.98 -3.19 5.12
C LEU A 97 0.75 -4.51 4.36
N ILE A 98 1.77 -5.02 3.67
CA ILE A 98 1.68 -6.22 2.81
C ILE A 98 1.34 -7.45 3.65
N ILE A 99 2.04 -7.67 4.77
CA ILE A 99 1.80 -8.85 5.61
C ILE A 99 0.34 -8.93 6.05
N PRO A 100 -0.22 -7.92 6.73
CA PRO A 100 -1.59 -8.02 7.19
C PRO A 100 -2.62 -7.98 6.05
N SER A 101 -2.36 -7.22 4.98
CA SER A 101 -3.26 -7.18 3.81
C SER A 101 -3.36 -8.54 3.13
N ALA A 102 -2.23 -9.20 2.87
CA ALA A 102 -2.19 -10.52 2.27
C ALA A 102 -2.85 -11.58 3.16
N ILE A 103 -2.66 -11.52 4.49
CA ILE A 103 -3.34 -12.41 5.44
C ILE A 103 -4.85 -12.25 5.34
N ILE A 104 -5.35 -11.00 5.33
CA ILE A 104 -6.78 -10.72 5.21
C ILE A 104 -7.31 -11.28 3.89
N LEU A 105 -6.68 -10.97 2.75
CA LEU A 105 -7.12 -11.43 1.42
C LEU A 105 -7.22 -12.95 1.31
N VAL A 106 -6.26 -13.70 1.89
CA VAL A 106 -6.28 -15.17 1.85
C VAL A 106 -7.32 -15.76 2.81
N CYS A 107 -7.58 -15.11 3.94
CA CYS A 107 -8.53 -15.62 4.94
C CYS A 107 -9.99 -15.26 4.60
N LEU A 108 -10.22 -14.15 3.89
CA LEU A 108 -11.55 -13.64 3.53
C LEU A 108 -12.15 -14.35 2.29
N HIS A 109 -12.29 -15.67 2.34
CA HIS A 109 -12.88 -16.43 1.23
C HIS A 109 -14.38 -16.76 1.42
N ARG A 110 -14.97 -16.51 2.61
CA ARG A 110 -16.19 -17.26 2.98
C ARG A 110 -17.44 -16.50 3.45
N ASP A 111 -17.36 -15.23 3.86
CA ASP A 111 -18.54 -14.46 4.30
C ASP A 111 -18.76 -13.20 3.46
N TYR A 112 -19.83 -13.13 2.67
CA TYR A 112 -19.92 -12.16 1.57
C TYR A 112 -20.29 -10.72 1.94
N GLN A 113 -20.93 -10.43 3.08
CA GLN A 113 -21.51 -9.08 3.31
C GLN A 113 -20.62 -8.14 4.13
N HIS A 114 -20.01 -8.62 5.21
CA HIS A 114 -19.11 -7.81 6.04
C HIS A 114 -17.66 -7.81 5.53
N SER A 115 -17.31 -8.79 4.72
CA SER A 115 -15.95 -8.99 4.23
C SER A 115 -15.60 -8.11 3.03
N ILE A 116 -16.55 -7.65 2.23
CA ILE A 116 -16.24 -6.91 0.99
C ILE A 116 -15.46 -5.61 1.26
N PRO A 117 -15.83 -4.75 2.22
CA PRO A 117 -15.04 -3.56 2.54
C PRO A 117 -13.62 -3.88 3.01
N TRP A 118 -13.47 -4.92 3.83
CA TRP A 118 -12.17 -5.34 4.35
C TRP A 118 -11.30 -5.95 3.25
N PHE A 119 -11.89 -6.76 2.38
CA PHE A 119 -11.23 -7.30 1.20
C PHE A 119 -10.74 -6.19 0.28
N LEU A 120 -11.62 -5.25 -0.07
CA LEU A 120 -11.27 -4.15 -0.97
C LEU A 120 -10.22 -3.23 -0.34
N SER A 121 -10.35 -2.87 0.94
CA SER A 121 -9.34 -2.06 1.63
C SER A 121 -7.98 -2.75 1.70
N SER A 122 -7.92 -4.05 2.02
CA SER A 122 -6.67 -4.80 2.01
C SER A 122 -6.09 -4.98 0.60
N LEU A 123 -6.94 -5.15 -0.42
CA LEU A 123 -6.50 -5.23 -1.81
C LEU A 123 -5.88 -3.90 -2.26
N SER A 124 -6.53 -2.79 -1.92
CA SER A 124 -6.05 -1.44 -2.16
C SER A 124 -4.63 -1.26 -1.60
N LEU A 125 -4.47 -1.50 -0.29
CA LEU A 125 -3.20 -1.32 0.41
C LEU A 125 -2.10 -2.25 -0.09
N LEU A 126 -2.45 -3.46 -0.53
CA LEU A 126 -1.50 -4.36 -1.17
C LEU A 126 -1.05 -3.84 -2.54
N VAL A 127 -1.98 -3.33 -3.35
CA VAL A 127 -1.68 -2.74 -4.67
C VAL A 127 -0.79 -1.51 -4.50
N ASN A 128 -1.08 -0.65 -3.51
CA ASN A 128 -0.26 0.53 -3.22
C ASN A 128 1.17 0.15 -2.81
N ALA A 129 1.33 -0.78 -1.86
CA ALA A 129 2.66 -1.20 -1.41
C ALA A 129 3.48 -1.86 -2.54
N VAL A 130 2.83 -2.64 -3.42
CA VAL A 130 3.50 -3.18 -4.62
C VAL A 130 3.90 -2.07 -5.60
N ALA A 131 3.11 -1.00 -5.70
CA ALA A 131 3.43 0.14 -6.54
C ALA A 131 4.64 0.90 -6.00
N ASP A 132 4.70 1.14 -4.69
CA ASP A 132 5.82 1.80 -4.01
C ASP A 132 7.14 1.04 -4.23
N ASP A 133 7.15 -0.27 -3.98
CA ASP A 133 8.33 -1.12 -4.20
C ASP A 133 8.73 -1.20 -5.69
N GLY A 134 7.76 -1.33 -6.59
CA GLY A 134 7.99 -1.36 -8.03
C GLY A 134 8.57 -0.06 -8.58
N TYR A 135 8.02 1.07 -8.13
CA TYR A 135 8.46 2.40 -8.49
C TYR A 135 9.90 2.66 -8.02
N VAL A 136 10.23 2.30 -6.78
CA VAL A 136 11.60 2.40 -6.25
C VAL A 136 12.55 1.53 -7.08
N SER A 137 12.16 0.31 -7.42
CA SER A 137 12.98 -0.59 -8.23
C SER A 137 13.30 -0.04 -9.64
N ASP A 138 12.30 0.47 -10.37
CA ASP A 138 12.52 1.05 -11.71
C ASP A 138 13.27 2.39 -11.64
N PHE A 139 13.03 3.19 -10.60
CA PHE A 139 13.75 4.44 -10.37
C PHE A 139 15.24 4.20 -10.13
N VAL A 140 15.55 3.26 -9.24
CA VAL A 140 16.93 2.88 -8.89
C VAL A 140 17.69 2.28 -10.07
N ASN A 141 17.00 1.60 -10.99
CA ASN A 141 17.58 1.05 -12.21
C ASN A 141 17.64 2.05 -13.38
N ALA A 142 17.39 3.35 -13.13
CA ALA A 142 17.33 4.41 -14.12
C ALA A 142 16.36 4.15 -15.28
N ASN A 143 15.35 3.30 -15.05
CA ASN A 143 14.36 2.89 -16.05
C ASN A 143 13.14 3.83 -16.01
N SER A 144 13.39 5.13 -16.17
CA SER A 144 12.37 6.18 -16.02
C SER A 144 11.23 6.10 -17.03
N GLN A 145 11.39 5.32 -18.11
CA GLN A 145 10.36 5.11 -19.13
C GLN A 145 9.18 4.26 -18.65
N ASN A 146 9.34 3.47 -17.58
CA ASN A 146 8.30 2.59 -17.06
C ASN A 146 7.55 3.16 -15.85
N LEU A 147 7.90 4.35 -15.37
CA LEU A 147 7.31 4.94 -14.15
C LEU A 147 5.79 5.16 -14.26
N TRP A 148 5.29 5.43 -15.47
CA TRP A 148 3.85 5.59 -15.73
C TRP A 148 3.03 4.33 -15.41
N VAL A 149 3.64 3.14 -15.44
CA VAL A 149 2.96 1.89 -15.08
C VAL A 149 2.61 1.92 -13.60
N TRP A 150 3.54 2.36 -12.75
CA TRP A 150 3.32 2.45 -11.30
C TRP A 150 2.30 3.54 -10.95
N ASP A 151 2.27 4.65 -11.70
CA ASP A 151 1.20 5.66 -11.60
C ASP A 151 -0.20 5.07 -11.79
N LEU A 152 -0.37 4.09 -12.69
CA LEU A 152 -1.64 3.39 -12.87
C LEU A 152 -2.00 2.53 -11.67
N PHE A 153 -1.02 1.94 -10.99
CA PHE A 153 -1.27 1.18 -9.76
C PHE A 153 -1.73 2.11 -8.63
N TYR A 154 -1.13 3.29 -8.48
CA TYR A 154 -1.59 4.30 -7.52
C TYR A 154 -3.03 4.76 -7.80
N VAL A 155 -3.38 5.01 -9.07
CA VAL A 155 -4.76 5.34 -9.44
C VAL A 155 -5.71 4.18 -9.14
N THR A 156 -5.26 2.96 -9.39
CA THR A 156 -6.04 1.74 -9.13
C THR A 156 -6.31 1.56 -7.64
N ASP A 157 -5.32 1.78 -6.78
CA ASP A 157 -5.49 1.82 -5.32
C ASP A 157 -6.62 2.79 -4.94
N PHE A 158 -6.56 4.05 -5.37
CA PHE A 158 -7.61 5.02 -5.02
C PHE A 158 -9.02 4.59 -5.47
N ILE A 159 -9.14 3.96 -6.65
CA ILE A 159 -10.42 3.44 -7.15
C ILE A 159 -10.93 2.29 -6.26
N ILE A 160 -10.05 1.36 -5.88
CA ILE A 160 -10.40 0.22 -5.03
C ILE A 160 -10.81 0.72 -3.63
N MET A 161 -10.04 1.66 -3.05
CA MET A 161 -10.35 2.27 -1.75
C MET A 161 -11.71 3.00 -1.77
N ALA A 162 -11.98 3.76 -2.83
CA ALA A 162 -13.27 4.43 -3.01
C ALA A 162 -14.42 3.41 -3.09
N GLY A 163 -14.20 2.28 -3.80
CA GLY A 163 -15.14 1.16 -3.83
C GLY A 163 -15.41 0.55 -2.46
N ALA A 164 -14.36 0.37 -1.64
CA ALA A 164 -14.46 -0.15 -0.28
C ALA A 164 -15.35 0.75 0.60
N LEU A 165 -15.08 2.06 0.57
CA LEU A 165 -15.82 3.06 1.34
C LEU A 165 -17.28 3.19 0.88
N PHE A 166 -17.52 3.17 -0.43
CA PHE A 166 -18.86 3.23 -0.99
C PHE A 166 -19.71 2.02 -0.55
N TRP A 167 -19.12 0.81 -0.61
CA TRP A 167 -19.80 -0.40 -0.14
C TRP A 167 -20.12 -0.32 1.35
N TYR A 168 -19.15 0.09 2.17
CA TYR A 168 -19.32 0.23 3.61
C TYR A 168 -20.46 1.20 3.95
N ASN A 169 -20.52 2.36 3.30
CA ASN A 169 -21.58 3.34 3.52
C ASN A 169 -22.96 2.79 3.11
N LYS A 170 -23.06 2.17 1.93
CA LYS A 170 -24.34 1.70 1.38
C LYS A 170 -24.96 0.56 2.19
N PHE A 171 -24.15 -0.43 2.59
CA PHE A 171 -24.68 -1.68 3.15
C PHE A 171 -24.59 -1.77 4.67
N HIS A 172 -23.72 -0.97 5.30
CA HIS A 172 -23.54 -0.96 6.75
C HIS A 172 -24.27 0.25 7.36
N ILE A 173 -23.89 1.48 6.98
CA ILE A 173 -24.45 2.71 7.58
C ILE A 173 -25.91 2.93 7.15
N SER A 174 -26.20 2.93 5.85
CA SER A 174 -27.55 3.24 5.36
C SER A 174 -28.59 2.19 5.75
N ASN A 175 -28.18 0.92 5.91
CA ASN A 175 -29.09 -0.15 6.32
C ASN A 175 -29.40 -0.10 7.82
N GLU A 176 -28.42 0.19 8.67
CA GLU A 176 -28.62 0.31 10.12
C GLU A 176 -29.47 1.54 10.48
N ILE A 177 -29.27 2.68 9.78
CA ILE A 177 -30.13 3.87 9.91
C ILE A 177 -31.57 3.57 9.46
N ARG A 178 -31.74 2.77 8.40
CA ARG A 178 -33.08 2.38 7.92
C ARG A 178 -33.80 1.46 8.90
N LYS A 179 -33.09 0.52 9.55
CA LYS A 179 -33.67 -0.35 10.59
C LYS A 179 -34.12 0.43 11.82
N THR A 180 -33.32 1.39 12.28
CA THR A 180 -33.65 2.23 13.45
C THR A 180 -34.80 3.22 13.20
N ARG A 181 -35.14 3.53 11.94
CA ARG A 181 -36.34 4.34 11.60
C ARG A 181 -37.65 3.55 11.53
N ILE A 182 -37.58 2.22 11.47
CA ILE A 182 -38.76 1.34 11.29
C ILE A 182 -39.23 0.77 12.64
N GLN A 183 -38.39 0.85 13.69
CA GLN A 183 -38.76 0.59 15.08
C GLN A 183 -39.30 1.85 15.75
#